data_AF-A0A1B6DFQ7-F1
#
_entry.id   AF-A0A1B6DFQ7-F1
#
_cell.length_a   1.000
_cell.length_b   1.000
_cell.length_c   1.000
_cell.angle_alpha   90.00
_cell.angle_beta   90.00
_cell.angle_gamma   90.00
#
_symmetry.space_group_name_H-M   'P 1'
#
loop_
_entity.id
_entity.type
_entity.pdbx_description
1 polymer ?
#
loop_
_entity_poly.entity_id
_entity_poly.type
_entity_poly.pdbx_seq_one_letter_code
_entity_poly.pdbx_strand_id
1 'polypeptide(L)'
;MSNGEVTNSPQFRILANTLRSQIKHLEINELIDALKFLGYIGIPATSKITQEILHLLSKHVNELSLQQITFLDFVMKDFVKTPLVTALKIALPIVFEAHLISTCDLENVIQLGDLLKFVSRRPIHEKCTRHIIEALTEQRKMIDFKLAKSIIRSLCDLKRKVQYDEILLHHSLDVLTDSINDLSFHEIDFVLTQVLSKYTLGYDYFYHEEFLNACSRYIIEKQCSFEHGIWTLKKLCRFVSIDYNVVTPHCILLTILKT
;
A
#
# COMPACT_ATOMS: atom_id res chain seq x y z
N MET A 1 -12.08 -26.40 -13.11
CA MET A 1 -13.44 -25.85 -12.94
C MET A 1 -13.32 -24.35 -12.88
N SER A 2 -14.03 -23.63 -13.74
CA SER A 2 -14.05 -22.17 -13.68
C SER A 2 -14.97 -21.70 -12.54
N ASN A 3 -14.73 -20.52 -11.98
CA ASN A 3 -15.59 -19.93 -10.93
C ASN A 3 -17.08 -19.84 -11.36
N GLY A 4 -17.34 -19.72 -12.66
CA GLY A 4 -18.69 -19.75 -13.25
C GLY A 4 -19.37 -21.12 -13.22
N GLU A 5 -18.64 -22.23 -13.22
CA GLU A 5 -19.20 -23.58 -13.15
C GLU A 5 -19.62 -23.93 -11.71
N VAL A 6 -18.82 -23.50 -10.72
CA VAL A 6 -19.08 -23.75 -9.30
C VAL A 6 -20.33 -23.00 -8.82
N THR A 7 -20.46 -21.72 -9.20
CA THR A 7 -21.60 -20.87 -8.81
C THR A 7 -22.93 -21.30 -9.42
N ASN A 8 -22.90 -21.96 -10.58
CA ASN A 8 -24.09 -22.50 -11.23
C ASN A 8 -24.47 -23.91 -10.77
N SER A 9 -23.62 -24.56 -9.97
CA SER A 9 -23.88 -25.91 -9.48
C SER A 9 -25.06 -25.94 -8.48
N PRO A 10 -25.91 -26.99 -8.53
CA PRO A 10 -27.00 -27.15 -7.58
C PRO A 10 -26.50 -27.31 -6.14
N GLN A 11 -25.33 -27.93 -5.95
CA GLN A 11 -24.69 -28.10 -4.64
C GLN A 11 -24.35 -26.75 -4.01
N PHE A 12 -23.84 -25.81 -4.82
CA PHE A 12 -23.54 -24.47 -4.34
C PHE A 12 -24.79 -23.69 -3.96
N ARG A 13 -25.90 -23.86 -4.70
CA ARG A 13 -27.19 -23.24 -4.32
C ARG A 13 -27.68 -23.75 -2.97
N ILE A 14 -27.51 -25.05 -2.70
CA ILE A 14 -27.84 -25.63 -1.38
C ILE A 14 -26.95 -25.00 -0.31
N LEU A 15 -25.62 -24.97 -0.52
CA LEU A 15 -24.68 -24.36 0.41
C LEU A 15 -25.02 -22.89 0.70
N ALA A 16 -25.27 -22.09 -0.34
CA ALA A 16 -25.61 -20.68 -0.21
C ALA A 16 -26.92 -20.48 0.56
N ASN A 17 -27.94 -21.32 0.32
CA ASN A 17 -29.19 -21.26 1.06
C ASN A 17 -29.02 -21.68 2.53
N THR A 18 -28.20 -22.72 2.80
CA THR A 18 -27.87 -23.15 4.17
C THR A 18 -27.11 -22.05 4.91
N LEU A 19 -26.05 -21.50 4.30
CA LEU A 19 -25.29 -20.38 4.86
C LEU A 19 -26.21 -19.19 5.17
N ARG A 20 -27.12 -18.85 4.24
CA ARG A 20 -28.10 -17.80 4.43
C ARG A 20 -29.05 -18.05 5.61
N SER A 21 -29.46 -19.31 5.83
CA SER A 21 -30.33 -19.65 6.96
C SER A 21 -29.63 -19.48 8.32
N GLN A 22 -28.30 -19.65 8.36
CA GLN A 22 -27.49 -19.56 9.58
C GLN A 22 -26.81 -18.20 9.77
N ILE A 23 -26.87 -17.32 8.76
CA ILE A 23 -26.07 -16.09 8.67
C ILE A 23 -26.25 -15.14 9.85
N LYS A 24 -27.43 -15.16 10.49
CA LYS A 24 -27.77 -14.32 11.64
C LYS A 24 -27.11 -14.80 12.94
N HIS A 25 -26.62 -16.03 12.97
CA HIS A 25 -25.93 -16.62 14.12
C HIS A 25 -24.42 -16.54 14.00
N LEU A 26 -23.92 -16.06 12.86
CA LEU A 26 -22.49 -15.94 12.62
C LEU A 26 -21.92 -14.72 13.36
N GLU A 27 -20.77 -14.92 13.97
CA GLU A 27 -19.97 -13.85 14.55
C GLU A 27 -19.31 -12.99 13.46
N ILE A 28 -18.80 -11.82 13.85
CA ILE A 28 -18.16 -10.87 12.92
C ILE A 28 -17.04 -11.54 12.12
N ASN A 29 -16.18 -12.33 12.77
CA ASN A 29 -15.08 -13.02 12.09
C ASN A 29 -15.60 -14.01 11.04
N GLU A 30 -16.64 -14.77 11.37
CA GLU A 30 -17.26 -15.73 10.47
C GLU A 30 -17.96 -15.04 9.29
N LEU A 31 -18.58 -13.87 9.51
CA LEU A 31 -19.16 -13.04 8.46
C LEU A 31 -18.09 -12.51 7.49
N ILE A 32 -16.93 -12.10 8.01
CA ILE A 32 -15.78 -11.65 7.22
C ILE A 32 -15.21 -12.82 6.40
N ASP A 33 -15.04 -14.00 7.01
CA ASP A 33 -14.52 -15.17 6.33
C ASP A 33 -15.49 -15.73 5.29
N ALA A 34 -16.79 -15.68 5.56
CA ALA A 34 -17.81 -15.92 4.55
C ALA A 34 -17.65 -14.94 3.38
N LEU A 35 -17.52 -13.63 3.64
CA LEU A 35 -17.34 -12.65 2.58
C LEU A 35 -16.08 -12.90 1.74
N LYS A 36 -14.95 -13.27 2.37
CA LYS A 36 -13.71 -13.70 1.68
C LYS A 36 -13.98 -14.87 0.75
N PHE A 37 -14.65 -15.90 1.26
CA PHE A 37 -14.96 -17.12 0.51
C PHE A 37 -15.88 -16.83 -0.69
N LEU A 38 -16.94 -16.05 -0.49
CA LEU A 38 -17.86 -15.66 -1.58
C LEU A 38 -17.12 -14.84 -2.66
N GLY A 39 -16.23 -13.93 -2.24
CA GLY A 39 -15.38 -13.16 -3.15
C GLY A 39 -14.42 -14.03 -3.94
N TYR A 40 -13.78 -15.01 -3.28
CA TYR A 40 -12.86 -15.96 -3.92
C TYR A 40 -13.55 -16.81 -5.00
N ILE A 41 -14.78 -17.25 -4.74
CA ILE A 41 -15.60 -18.01 -5.70
C ILE A 41 -16.17 -17.11 -6.81
N GLY A 42 -16.05 -15.78 -6.69
CA GLY A 42 -16.51 -14.83 -7.70
C GLY A 42 -18.01 -14.58 -7.64
N ILE A 43 -18.65 -14.70 -6.48
CA ILE A 43 -20.05 -14.32 -6.33
C ILE A 43 -20.16 -12.79 -6.44
N PRO A 44 -21.10 -12.27 -7.25
CA PRO A 44 -21.33 -10.83 -7.33
C PRO A 44 -21.75 -10.24 -5.98
N ALA A 45 -21.23 -9.04 -5.69
CA ALA A 45 -21.62 -8.27 -4.51
C ALA A 45 -23.13 -7.98 -4.43
N THR A 46 -23.81 -7.94 -5.58
CA THR A 46 -25.27 -7.73 -5.70
C THR A 46 -26.11 -8.96 -5.33
N SER A 47 -25.48 -10.12 -5.13
CA SER A 47 -26.18 -11.34 -4.70
C SER A 47 -26.83 -11.13 -3.32
N LYS A 48 -27.97 -11.80 -3.11
CA LYS A 48 -28.72 -11.71 -1.85
C LYS A 48 -27.86 -12.06 -0.63
N ILE A 49 -27.09 -13.15 -0.73
CA ILE A 49 -26.22 -13.60 0.37
C ILE A 49 -25.14 -12.58 0.71
N THR A 50 -24.50 -11.96 -0.30
CA THR A 50 -23.47 -10.95 -0.05
C THR A 50 -24.08 -9.67 0.53
N GLN A 51 -25.25 -9.25 0.04
CA GLN A 51 -25.96 -8.09 0.61
C GLN A 51 -26.40 -8.35 2.06
N GLU A 52 -26.84 -9.56 2.41
CA GLU A 52 -27.20 -9.91 3.78
C GLU A 52 -25.98 -9.89 4.72
N ILE A 53 -24.83 -10.40 4.29
CA ILE A 53 -23.57 -10.31 5.06
C ILE A 53 -23.16 -8.85 5.25
N LEU A 54 -23.12 -8.07 4.17
CA LEU A 54 -22.78 -6.64 4.24
C LEU A 54 -23.73 -5.89 5.16
N HIS A 55 -25.01 -6.26 5.19
CA HIS A 55 -25.99 -5.62 6.05
C HIS A 55 -25.73 -5.94 7.52
N LEU A 56 -25.42 -7.19 7.86
CA LEU A 56 -25.01 -7.56 9.21
C LEU A 56 -23.73 -6.85 9.63
N LEU A 57 -22.70 -6.86 8.78
CA LEU A 57 -21.46 -6.14 9.04
C LEU A 57 -21.67 -4.63 9.24
N SER A 58 -22.62 -4.03 8.51
CA SER A 58 -22.96 -2.61 8.70
C SER A 58 -23.57 -2.28 10.05
N LYS A 59 -24.27 -3.24 10.69
CA LYS A 59 -24.81 -3.08 12.05
C LYS A 59 -23.73 -3.14 13.11
N HIS A 60 -22.71 -3.97 12.87
CA HIS A 60 -21.56 -4.17 13.75
C HIS A 60 -20.35 -3.32 13.35
N VAL A 61 -20.55 -2.25 12.56
CA VAL A 61 -19.44 -1.48 11.96
C VAL A 61 -18.52 -0.90 13.04
N ASN A 62 -19.06 -0.50 14.19
CA ASN A 62 -18.30 0.06 15.32
C ASN A 62 -17.49 -0.99 16.09
N GLU A 63 -17.81 -2.27 15.94
CA GLU A 63 -17.13 -3.39 16.63
C GLU A 63 -15.98 -3.96 15.76
N LEU A 64 -15.83 -3.48 14.53
CA LEU A 64 -14.78 -3.92 13.63
C LEU A 64 -13.41 -3.45 14.10
N SER A 65 -12.45 -4.37 14.13
CA SER A 65 -11.02 -4.05 14.31
C SER A 65 -10.45 -3.28 13.11
N LEU A 66 -9.30 -2.62 13.30
CA LEU A 66 -8.60 -1.92 12.22
C LEU A 66 -8.33 -2.84 11.02
N GLN A 67 -7.92 -4.08 11.26
CA GLN A 67 -7.63 -5.07 10.20
C GLN A 67 -8.88 -5.49 9.42
N GLN A 68 -10.02 -5.66 10.11
CA GLN A 68 -11.28 -5.97 9.45
C GLN A 68 -11.77 -4.78 8.62
N ILE A 69 -11.58 -3.55 9.10
CA ILE A 69 -11.92 -2.33 8.36
C ILE A 69 -11.07 -2.21 7.09
N THR A 70 -9.75 -2.37 7.17
CA THR A 70 -8.87 -2.30 5.99
C THR A 70 -9.19 -3.41 4.98
N PHE A 71 -9.49 -4.62 5.45
CA PHE A 71 -9.93 -5.73 4.61
C PHE A 71 -11.25 -5.44 3.88
N LEU A 72 -12.27 -4.95 4.61
CA LEU A 72 -13.57 -4.66 4.02
C LEU A 72 -13.49 -3.56 2.97
N ASP A 73 -12.73 -2.49 3.25
CA ASP A 73 -12.52 -1.42 2.28
C ASP A 73 -11.81 -1.92 1.01
N PHE A 74 -10.82 -2.82 1.18
CA PHE A 74 -10.14 -3.46 0.05
C PHE A 74 -11.11 -4.29 -0.81
N VAL A 75 -11.88 -5.20 -0.20
CA VAL A 75 -12.83 -6.06 -0.92
C VAL A 75 -13.93 -5.26 -1.61
N MET A 76 -14.44 -4.23 -0.94
CA MET A 76 -15.51 -3.40 -1.50
C MET A 76 -15.04 -2.47 -2.63
N LYS A 77 -13.74 -2.38 -2.91
CA LYS A 77 -13.21 -1.54 -4.00
C LYS A 77 -13.85 -1.91 -5.34
N ASP A 78 -14.01 -3.21 -5.60
CA ASP A 78 -14.51 -3.76 -6.86
C ASP A 78 -16.03 -4.00 -6.87
N PHE A 79 -16.70 -3.70 -5.76
CA PHE A 79 -18.14 -3.92 -5.64
C PHE A 79 -18.93 -2.86 -6.40
N VAL A 80 -20.00 -3.31 -7.07
CA VAL A 80 -21.00 -2.43 -7.68
C VAL A 80 -21.54 -1.48 -6.61
N LYS A 81 -21.68 -0.20 -6.98
CA LYS A 81 -22.23 0.82 -6.07
C LYS A 81 -23.68 0.49 -5.73
N THR A 82 -23.92 0.08 -4.50
CA THR A 82 -25.26 0.01 -3.89
C THR A 82 -25.36 1.02 -2.75
N PRO A 83 -26.57 1.39 -2.29
CA PRO A 83 -26.72 2.27 -1.11
C PRO A 83 -25.95 1.76 0.11
N LEU A 84 -25.97 0.44 0.34
CA LEU A 84 -25.26 -0.20 1.45
C LEU A 84 -23.74 -0.12 1.30
N VAL A 85 -23.21 -0.46 0.11
CA VAL A 85 -21.76 -0.34 -0.18
C VAL A 85 -21.30 1.11 -0.06
N THR A 86 -22.14 2.07 -0.47
CA THR A 86 -21.85 3.50 -0.37
C THR A 86 -21.83 3.94 1.09
N ALA A 87 -22.82 3.54 1.89
CA ALA A 87 -22.87 3.83 3.32
C ALA A 87 -21.65 3.26 4.06
N LEU A 88 -21.27 2.01 3.78
CA LEU A 88 -20.09 1.39 4.37
C LEU A 88 -18.79 2.09 3.97
N LYS A 89 -18.65 2.49 2.70
CA LYS A 89 -17.47 3.26 2.23
C LYS A 89 -17.33 4.63 2.90
N ILE A 90 -18.42 5.19 3.43
CA ILE A 90 -18.41 6.43 4.21
C ILE A 90 -18.12 6.12 5.69
N ALA A 91 -18.77 5.11 6.25
CA ALA A 91 -18.65 4.78 7.67
C ALA A 91 -17.28 4.22 8.06
N LEU A 92 -16.71 3.32 7.24
CA LEU A 92 -15.46 2.62 7.57
C LEU A 92 -14.28 3.57 7.86
N PRO A 93 -14.00 4.61 7.03
CA PRO A 93 -12.98 5.61 7.37
C PRO A 93 -13.19 6.28 8.72
N ILE A 94 -14.44 6.64 9.06
CA ILE A 94 -14.77 7.34 10.31
C ILE A 94 -14.50 6.43 11.51
N VAL A 95 -14.96 5.18 11.44
CA VAL A 95 -14.73 4.19 12.50
C VAL A 95 -13.24 3.85 12.62
N PHE A 96 -12.54 3.76 11.49
CA PHE A 96 -11.10 3.55 11.48
C PHE A 96 -10.36 4.65 12.27
N GLU A 97 -10.71 5.91 12.04
CA GLU A 97 -10.09 7.04 12.76
C GLU A 97 -10.36 6.98 14.27
N ALA A 98 -11.59 6.61 14.66
CA ALA A 98 -11.96 6.47 16.07
C ALA A 98 -11.18 5.35 16.78
N HIS A 99 -10.97 4.22 16.08
CA HIS A 99 -10.26 3.06 16.64
C HIS A 99 -8.75 3.20 16.60
N LEU A 100 -8.19 3.90 15.61
CA LEU A 100 -6.75 4.03 15.45
C LEU A 100 -6.11 4.64 16.69
N ILE A 101 -6.72 5.67 17.28
CA ILE A 101 -6.17 6.38 18.43
C ILE A 101 -6.20 5.53 19.71
N SER A 102 -7.17 4.62 19.84
CA SER A 102 -7.44 3.88 21.09
C SER A 102 -6.92 2.45 21.09
N THR A 103 -6.76 1.83 19.93
CA THR A 103 -6.48 0.38 19.81
C THR A 103 -5.28 0.03 18.94
N CYS A 104 -4.61 1.01 18.33
CA CYS A 104 -3.45 0.72 17.51
C CYS A 104 -2.29 0.21 18.38
N ASP A 105 -1.83 -0.99 18.08
CA ASP A 105 -0.57 -1.50 18.62
C ASP A 105 0.57 -0.75 17.93
N LEU A 106 1.21 0.14 18.68
CA LEU A 106 2.30 0.94 18.18
C LEU A 106 3.59 0.14 18.06
N GLU A 107 3.72 -1.04 18.68
CA GLU A 107 4.94 -1.88 18.65
C GLU A 107 5.01 -2.81 17.44
N ASN A 108 3.88 -3.02 16.76
CA ASN A 108 3.81 -3.87 15.59
C ASN A 108 4.08 -3.11 14.29
N VAL A 109 5.35 -3.05 13.89
CA VAL A 109 5.81 -2.29 12.71
C VAL A 109 5.20 -2.79 11.40
N ILE A 110 4.92 -4.10 11.30
CA ILE A 110 4.28 -4.70 10.12
C ILE A 110 2.85 -4.17 10.00
N GLN A 111 2.09 -4.22 11.10
CA GLN A 111 0.74 -3.67 11.15
C GLN A 111 0.73 -2.17 10.85
N LEU A 112 1.65 -1.39 11.43
CA LEU A 112 1.78 0.04 11.14
C LEU A 112 2.04 0.31 9.65
N GLY A 113 2.86 -0.53 9.00
CA GLY A 113 3.09 -0.48 7.55
C GLY A 113 1.82 -0.68 6.72
N ASP A 114 1.00 -1.67 7.09
CA ASP A 114 -0.29 -1.93 6.43
C ASP A 114 -1.29 -0.80 6.66
N LEU A 115 -1.32 -0.23 7.87
CA LEU A 115 -2.14 0.93 8.19
C LEU A 115 -1.69 2.17 7.40
N LEU A 116 -0.38 2.42 7.27
CA LEU A 116 0.15 3.52 6.46
C LEU A 116 -0.26 3.39 4.99
N LYS A 117 -0.16 2.18 4.44
CA LYS A 117 -0.60 1.86 3.08
C LYS A 117 -2.10 2.09 2.89
N PHE A 118 -2.90 1.82 3.93
CA PHE A 118 -4.33 2.07 3.91
C PHE A 118 -4.64 3.58 3.91
N VAL A 119 -4.10 4.33 4.86
CA VAL A 119 -4.41 5.76 5.02
C VAL A 119 -3.86 6.62 3.89
N SER A 120 -2.73 6.24 3.28
CA SER A 120 -2.08 7.03 2.23
C SER A 120 -2.94 7.25 0.99
N ARG A 121 -3.86 6.32 0.69
CA ARG A 121 -4.73 6.36 -0.50
C ARG A 121 -6.11 6.93 -0.23
N ARG A 122 -6.39 7.33 1.00
CA ARG A 122 -7.73 7.65 1.47
C ARG A 122 -7.78 9.06 2.07
N PRO A 123 -8.94 9.73 2.03
CA PRO A 123 -9.13 11.01 2.70
C PRO A 123 -9.33 10.76 4.21
N ILE A 124 -8.28 10.31 4.89
CA ILE A 124 -8.23 10.13 6.33
C ILE A 124 -7.68 11.41 6.97
N HIS A 125 -8.14 11.73 8.17
CA HIS A 125 -7.69 12.89 8.93
C HIS A 125 -6.17 12.85 9.14
N GLU A 126 -5.50 13.98 8.88
CA GLU A 126 -4.03 14.09 8.90
C GLU A 126 -3.41 13.64 10.23
N LYS A 127 -4.11 13.91 11.35
CA LYS A 127 -3.71 13.46 12.69
C LYS A 127 -3.48 11.93 12.77
N CYS A 128 -4.32 11.14 12.10
CA CYS A 128 -4.21 9.69 12.10
C CYS A 128 -3.01 9.22 11.27
N THR A 129 -2.82 9.80 10.09
CA THR A 129 -1.65 9.54 9.24
C THR A 129 -0.36 9.90 9.97
N ARG A 130 -0.32 11.08 10.60
CA ARG A 130 0.82 11.53 11.38
C ARG A 130 1.15 10.57 12.51
N HIS A 131 0.15 10.11 13.26
CA HIS A 131 0.36 9.20 14.38
C HIS A 131 1.02 7.87 13.94
N ILE A 132 0.62 7.34 12.78
CA ILE A 132 1.25 6.14 12.19
C ILE A 132 2.69 6.43 11.76
N ILE A 133 2.94 7.57 11.10
CA ILE A 133 4.27 7.97 10.65
C ILE A 133 5.21 8.18 11.85
N GLU A 134 4.75 8.83 12.92
CA GLU A 134 5.49 9.02 14.17
C GLU A 134 5.92 7.67 14.76
N ALA A 135 4.97 6.74 14.94
CA ALA A 135 5.26 5.41 15.49
C ALA A 135 6.25 4.61 14.64
N LEU A 136 6.09 4.64 13.31
CA LEU A 136 7.05 4.01 12.39
C LEU A 136 8.44 4.66 12.47
N THR A 137 8.51 5.97 12.66
CA THR A 137 9.77 6.72 12.77
C THR A 137 10.51 6.38 14.07
N GLU A 138 9.77 6.21 15.17
CA GLU A 138 10.32 5.77 16.46
C GLU A 138 10.88 4.34 16.37
N GLN A 139 10.21 3.46 15.62
CA GLN A 139 10.57 2.05 15.49
C GLN A 139 11.38 1.72 14.24
N ARG A 140 11.95 2.75 13.60
CA ARG A 140 12.63 2.64 12.30
C ARG A 140 13.73 1.56 12.23
N LYS A 141 14.34 1.21 13.37
CA LYS A 141 15.36 0.15 13.46
C LYS A 141 14.84 -1.26 13.12
N MET A 142 13.53 -1.47 13.23
CA MET A 142 12.88 -2.75 12.93
C MET A 142 12.35 -2.82 11.49
N ILE A 143 12.54 -1.76 10.69
CA ILE A 143 12.09 -1.71 9.30
C ILE A 143 13.04 -2.53 8.42
N ASP A 144 12.53 -3.60 7.81
CA ASP A 144 13.24 -4.37 6.79
C ASP A 144 13.04 -3.80 5.37
N PHE A 145 13.75 -4.35 4.38
CA PHE A 145 13.66 -3.87 3.00
C PHE A 145 12.27 -4.05 2.36
N LYS A 146 11.49 -5.05 2.78
CA LYS A 146 10.14 -5.27 2.24
C LYS A 146 9.19 -4.19 2.73
N LEU A 147 9.27 -3.90 4.03
CA LEU A 147 8.50 -2.86 4.67
C LEU A 147 8.94 -1.47 4.19
N ALA A 148 10.23 -1.21 4.05
CA ALA A 148 10.77 0.04 3.51
C ALA A 148 10.19 0.37 2.12
N LYS A 149 10.13 -0.60 1.19
CA LYS A 149 9.46 -0.43 -0.12
C LYS A 149 7.99 -0.03 0.04
N SER A 150 7.27 -0.71 0.95
CA SER A 150 5.86 -0.42 1.21
C SER A 150 5.67 0.98 1.78
N ILE A 151 6.55 1.41 2.69
CA ILE A 151 6.55 2.74 3.29
C ILE A 151 6.82 3.81 2.23
N ILE A 152 7.90 3.70 1.45
CA ILE A 152 8.23 4.66 0.39
C ILE A 152 7.07 4.81 -0.59
N ARG A 153 6.47 3.68 -1.00
CA ARG A 153 5.29 3.70 -1.86
C ARG A 153 4.12 4.45 -1.21
N SER A 154 3.87 4.20 0.07
CA SER A 154 2.76 4.82 0.80
C SER A 154 2.98 6.32 0.99
N LEU A 155 4.21 6.74 1.30
CA LEU A 155 4.57 8.16 1.38
C LEU A 155 4.47 8.85 0.01
N CYS A 156 4.83 8.16 -1.08
CA CYS A 156 4.56 8.61 -2.44
C CYS A 156 3.07 8.69 -2.79
N ASP A 157 2.19 7.94 -2.13
CA ASP A 157 0.74 8.00 -2.39
C ASP A 157 0.08 9.16 -1.61
N LEU A 158 0.75 9.74 -0.59
CA LEU A 158 0.21 10.86 0.21
C LEU A 158 -0.04 12.11 -0.64
N LYS A 159 -1.18 12.77 -0.39
CA LYS A 159 -1.56 14.00 -1.12
C LYS A 159 -0.90 15.27 -0.60
N ARG A 160 -0.40 15.26 0.64
CA ARG A 160 0.15 16.42 1.34
C ARG A 160 1.32 15.96 2.20
N LYS A 161 2.27 16.87 2.46
CA LYS A 161 3.34 16.68 3.44
C LYS A 161 2.72 16.49 4.82
N VAL A 162 3.25 15.55 5.60
CA VAL A 162 2.84 15.28 6.99
C VAL A 162 4.07 15.34 7.87
N GLN A 163 3.93 15.73 9.13
CA GLN A 163 5.06 15.77 10.05
C GLN A 163 5.79 14.41 10.11
N TYR A 164 7.13 14.46 10.16
CA TYR A 164 8.04 13.30 10.19
C TYR A 164 8.10 12.41 8.93
N ASP A 165 7.32 12.73 7.88
CA ASP A 165 7.32 11.94 6.65
C ASP A 165 8.70 11.86 5.97
N GLU A 166 9.43 12.98 5.98
CA GLU A 166 10.79 13.11 5.46
C GLU A 166 11.79 12.21 6.19
N ILE A 167 11.75 12.18 7.52
CA ILE A 167 12.67 11.34 8.32
C ILE A 167 12.41 9.86 8.03
N LEU A 168 11.14 9.46 8.01
CA LEU A 168 10.77 8.08 7.71
C LEU A 168 11.12 7.69 6.27
N LEU A 169 10.94 8.60 5.32
CA LEU A 169 11.28 8.39 3.91
C LEU A 169 12.79 8.15 3.75
N HIS A 170 13.62 9.04 4.28
CA HIS A 170 15.08 8.95 4.17
C HIS A 170 15.59 7.66 4.79
N HIS A 171 15.16 7.34 6.02
CA HIS A 171 15.54 6.06 6.64
C HIS A 171 15.09 4.84 5.81
N SER A 172 13.90 4.90 5.21
CA SER A 172 13.43 3.81 4.33
C SER A 172 14.27 3.70 3.05
N LEU A 173 14.74 4.82 2.50
CA LEU A 173 15.64 4.85 1.35
C LEU A 173 17.04 4.34 1.71
N ASP A 174 17.55 4.64 2.90
CA ASP A 174 18.79 4.06 3.43
C ASP A 174 18.70 2.53 3.51
N VAL A 175 17.62 2.00 4.11
CA VAL A 175 17.41 0.53 4.19
C VAL A 175 17.38 -0.12 2.80
N LEU A 176 16.77 0.53 1.79
CA LEU A 176 16.79 0.03 0.42
C LEU A 176 18.16 0.17 -0.25
N THR A 177 18.91 1.22 0.08
CA THR A 177 20.27 1.45 -0.41
C THR A 177 21.19 0.32 0.06
N ASP A 178 21.10 -0.06 1.34
CA ASP A 178 21.87 -1.15 1.93
C ASP A 178 21.50 -2.51 1.34
N SER A 179 20.22 -2.71 1.03
CA SER A 179 19.68 -3.98 0.49
C SER A 179 19.55 -3.97 -1.04
N ILE A 180 20.18 -3.02 -1.74
CA ILE A 180 19.90 -2.78 -3.17
C ILE A 180 20.26 -3.97 -4.05
N ASN A 181 21.27 -4.73 -3.65
CA ASN A 181 21.75 -5.91 -4.38
C ASN A 181 20.79 -7.10 -4.34
N ASP A 182 19.85 -7.11 -3.38
CA ASP A 182 18.80 -8.13 -3.25
C ASP A 182 17.54 -7.77 -4.04
N LEU A 183 17.46 -6.55 -4.57
CA LEU A 183 16.34 -6.08 -5.37
C LEU A 183 16.55 -6.42 -6.85
N SER A 184 15.44 -6.69 -7.55
CA SER A 184 15.45 -6.74 -9.01
C SER A 184 15.51 -5.34 -9.60
N PHE A 185 16.04 -5.22 -10.83
CA PHE A 185 16.03 -3.96 -11.57
C PHE A 185 14.63 -3.33 -11.63
N HIS A 186 13.58 -4.14 -11.87
CA HIS A 186 12.20 -3.64 -11.93
C HIS A 186 11.72 -3.03 -10.61
N GLU A 187 12.13 -3.57 -9.47
CA GLU A 187 11.77 -3.02 -8.17
C GLU A 187 12.49 -1.69 -7.91
N ILE A 188 13.78 -1.61 -8.24
CA ILE A 188 14.56 -0.37 -8.14
C ILE A 188 13.96 0.69 -9.06
N ASP A 189 13.68 0.33 -10.32
CA ASP A 189 13.10 1.21 -11.32
C ASP A 189 11.73 1.76 -10.88
N PHE A 190 10.91 0.88 -10.28
CA PHE A 190 9.61 1.25 -9.74
C PHE A 190 9.77 2.29 -8.62
N VAL A 191 10.60 2.01 -7.60
CA VAL A 191 10.83 2.94 -6.48
C VAL A 191 11.39 4.27 -6.98
N LEU A 192 12.40 4.24 -7.86
CA LEU A 192 13.01 5.44 -8.45
C LEU A 192 11.97 6.28 -9.21
N THR A 193 11.04 5.65 -9.92
CA THR A 193 9.94 6.34 -10.61
C THR A 193 9.01 7.05 -9.63
N GLN A 194 8.65 6.38 -8.53
CA GLN A 194 7.75 6.96 -7.54
C GLN A 194 8.39 8.19 -6.87
N VAL A 195 9.63 8.04 -6.42
CA VAL A 195 10.40 9.12 -5.79
C VAL A 195 10.57 10.30 -6.75
N LEU A 196 10.95 10.03 -8.00
CA LEU A 196 11.08 11.07 -9.03
C LEU A 196 9.76 11.80 -9.27
N SER A 197 8.64 11.07 -9.34
CA SER A 197 7.34 11.69 -9.57
C SER A 197 7.00 12.73 -8.50
N LYS A 198 7.35 12.45 -7.24
CA LYS A 198 7.14 13.37 -6.12
C LYS A 198 8.11 14.53 -6.12
N TYR A 199 9.39 14.27 -6.36
CA TYR A 199 10.40 15.30 -6.50
C TYR A 199 9.99 16.34 -7.56
N THR A 200 9.54 15.89 -8.74
CA THR A 200 9.10 16.79 -9.82
C THR A 200 7.84 17.60 -9.52
N LEU A 201 7.12 17.26 -8.44
CA LEU A 201 5.98 18.04 -7.94
C LEU A 201 6.40 19.08 -6.87
N GLY A 202 7.69 19.29 -6.65
CA GLY A 202 8.24 20.26 -5.70
C GLY A 202 8.40 19.73 -4.26
N TYR A 203 8.39 18.40 -4.08
CA TYR A 203 8.70 17.78 -2.79
C TYR A 203 10.20 17.45 -2.74
N ASP A 204 11.03 18.47 -2.56
CA ASP A 204 12.49 18.37 -2.71
C ASP A 204 13.14 17.34 -1.77
N TYR A 205 12.54 17.10 -0.61
CA TYR A 205 12.99 16.08 0.34
C TYR A 205 12.83 14.63 -0.16
N PHE A 206 12.20 14.39 -1.31
CA PHE A 206 12.28 13.08 -1.98
C PHE A 206 13.63 12.85 -2.67
N TYR A 207 14.48 13.88 -2.80
CA TYR A 207 15.85 13.71 -3.21
C TYR A 207 16.66 13.00 -2.11
N HIS A 208 17.36 11.92 -2.49
CA HIS A 208 18.20 11.15 -1.58
C HIS A 208 19.46 10.65 -2.30
N GLU A 209 20.56 11.37 -2.12
CA GLU A 209 21.79 11.17 -2.90
C GLU A 209 22.32 9.74 -2.85
N GLU A 210 22.44 9.14 -1.66
CA GLU A 210 23.00 7.79 -1.51
C GLU A 210 22.19 6.72 -2.25
N PHE A 211 20.86 6.82 -2.23
CA PHE A 211 19.97 5.93 -2.95
C PHE A 211 20.12 6.10 -4.47
N LEU A 212 20.21 7.33 -4.98
CA LEU A 212 20.40 7.60 -6.40
C LEU A 212 21.77 7.11 -6.90
N ASN A 213 22.81 7.29 -6.08
CA ASN A 213 24.15 6.78 -6.34
C ASN A 213 24.18 5.24 -6.32
N ALA A 214 23.47 4.62 -5.38
CA ALA A 214 23.34 3.17 -5.33
C ALA A 214 22.59 2.61 -6.54
N CYS A 215 21.51 3.26 -6.99
CA CYS A 215 20.82 2.88 -8.24
C CYS A 215 21.79 2.92 -9.43
N SER A 216 22.63 3.94 -9.51
CA SER A 216 23.65 4.09 -10.56
C SER A 216 24.68 2.96 -10.50
N ARG A 217 25.22 2.69 -9.31
CA ARG A 217 26.20 1.61 -9.08
C ARG A 217 25.63 0.24 -9.40
N TYR A 218 24.38 -0.04 -9.00
CA TYR A 218 23.71 -1.30 -9.27
C TYR A 218 23.70 -1.66 -10.76
N ILE A 219 23.40 -0.69 -11.64
CA ILE A 219 23.39 -0.91 -13.10
C ILE A 219 24.76 -1.36 -13.60
N ILE A 220 25.81 -0.75 -13.08
CA ILE A 220 27.20 -1.01 -13.48
C ILE A 220 27.66 -2.36 -12.94
N GLU A 221 27.52 -2.58 -11.63
CA GLU A 221 28.00 -3.77 -10.94
C GLU A 221 27.28 -5.05 -11.39
N LYS A 222 25.96 -4.96 -11.63
CA LYS A 222 25.17 -6.09 -12.14
C LYS A 222 25.21 -6.24 -13.66
N GLN A 223 25.96 -5.40 -14.37
CA GLN A 223 26.02 -5.36 -15.84
C GLN A 223 24.63 -5.42 -16.47
N CYS A 224 23.75 -4.54 -16.00
CA CYS A 224 22.40 -4.44 -16.56
C CYS A 224 22.47 -4.07 -18.06
N SER A 225 21.40 -4.37 -18.80
CA SER A 225 21.34 -4.06 -20.23
C SER A 225 21.55 -2.57 -20.49
N PHE A 226 22.08 -2.24 -21.67
CA PHE A 226 22.26 -0.85 -22.11
C PHE A 226 20.95 -0.06 -22.04
N GLU A 227 19.82 -0.68 -22.38
CA GLU A 227 18.49 -0.09 -22.27
C GLU A 227 18.14 0.31 -20.83
N HIS A 228 18.39 -0.59 -19.87
CA HIS A 228 18.20 -0.31 -18.45
C HIS A 228 19.08 0.85 -17.99
N GLY A 229 20.34 0.90 -18.44
CA GLY A 229 21.25 2.01 -18.13
C GLY A 229 20.77 3.37 -18.66
N ILE A 230 20.35 3.44 -19.92
CA ILE A 230 19.78 4.68 -20.49
C ILE A 230 18.53 5.10 -19.73
N TRP A 231 17.65 4.16 -19.42
CA TRP A 231 16.39 4.44 -18.74
C TRP A 231 16.61 5.01 -17.34
N THR A 232 17.50 4.39 -16.55
CA THR A 232 17.91 4.90 -15.25
C THR A 232 18.54 6.28 -15.37
N LEU A 233 19.48 6.47 -16.31
CA LEU A 233 20.15 7.76 -16.52
C LEU A 233 19.15 8.89 -16.78
N LYS A 234 18.19 8.67 -17.69
CA LYS A 234 17.14 9.65 -18.00
C LYS A 234 16.37 10.10 -16.76
N LYS A 235 16.12 9.20 -15.80
CA LYS A 235 15.45 9.53 -14.53
C LYS A 235 16.36 10.33 -13.62
N LEU A 236 17.61 9.92 -13.48
CA LEU A 236 18.61 10.62 -12.66
C LEU A 236 18.83 12.07 -13.13
N CYS A 237 18.87 12.32 -14.45
CA CYS A 237 18.98 13.68 -14.98
C CYS A 237 17.86 14.62 -14.50
N ARG A 238 16.66 14.09 -14.28
CA ARG A 238 15.49 14.88 -13.90
C ARG A 238 15.51 15.33 -12.44
N PHE A 239 16.30 14.66 -11.60
CA PHE A 239 16.58 15.15 -10.25
C PHE A 239 17.53 16.35 -10.27
N VAL A 240 18.46 16.41 -11.23
CA VAL A 240 19.50 17.46 -11.31
C VAL A 240 19.01 18.74 -11.99
N SER A 241 18.05 18.66 -12.92
CA SER A 241 17.57 19.84 -13.66
C SER A 241 16.89 20.93 -12.80
N ILE A 242 16.73 20.71 -11.49
CA ILE A 242 16.16 21.67 -10.53
C ILE A 242 17.23 22.17 -9.53
N ASP A 243 18.31 21.43 -9.30
CA ASP A 243 19.40 21.78 -8.37
C ASP A 243 20.77 21.78 -9.07
N TYR A 244 21.28 22.96 -9.40
CA TYR A 244 22.55 23.15 -10.13
C TYR A 244 23.81 22.70 -9.37
N ASN A 245 23.68 22.21 -8.12
CA ASN A 245 24.81 21.91 -7.24
C ASN A 245 25.11 20.42 -7.03
N VAL A 246 24.36 19.48 -7.62
CA VAL A 246 24.57 18.04 -7.36
C VAL A 246 24.98 17.27 -8.63
N VAL A 247 26.29 17.07 -8.79
CA VAL A 247 26.96 16.61 -10.03
C VAL A 247 27.31 15.11 -9.99
N THR A 248 27.03 14.40 -8.90
CA THR A 248 27.69 13.12 -8.57
C THR A 248 27.21 11.88 -9.35
N PRO A 249 25.90 11.59 -9.53
CA PRO A 249 25.48 10.34 -10.19
C PRO A 249 25.78 10.33 -11.70
N HIS A 250 25.81 11.52 -12.32
CA HIS A 250 25.88 11.69 -13.76
C HIS A 250 27.28 11.38 -14.32
N CYS A 251 28.33 11.75 -13.58
CA CYS A 251 29.72 11.49 -13.97
C CYS A 251 30.02 9.99 -14.04
N ILE A 252 29.44 9.17 -13.17
CA ILE A 252 29.75 7.73 -13.12
C ILE A 252 29.12 7.00 -14.32
N LEU A 253 27.83 7.22 -14.62
CA LEU A 253 27.18 6.54 -15.75
C LEU A 253 27.63 7.08 -17.13
N LEU A 254 27.86 8.39 -17.26
CA LEU A 254 28.32 8.99 -18.53
C LEU A 254 29.76 8.60 -18.90
N THR A 255 30.61 8.33 -17.90
CA THR A 255 31.98 7.89 -18.15
C THR A 255 32.02 6.45 -18.68
N ILE A 256 31.03 5.63 -18.31
CA ILE A 256 30.96 4.21 -18.68
C ILE A 256 30.14 3.96 -19.96
N LEU A 257 29.12 4.78 -20.25
CA LEU A 257 28.40 4.69 -21.55
C LEU A 257 29.26 5.17 -22.75
N LYS A 258 30.44 5.74 -22.51
CA LYS A 258 31.41 6.15 -23.53
C LYS A 258 32.48 5.09 -23.83
N THR A 259 32.50 3.98 -23.10
CA THR A 259 33.36 2.80 -23.32
C THR A 259 32.53 1.64 -23.85
#